data_AF-A0A842CYE6-F1
#
_entry.id   AF-A0A842CYE6-F1
#
_cell.length_a   1.000
_cell.length_b   1.000
_cell.length_c   1.000
_cell.angle_alpha   90.00
_cell.angle_beta   90.00
_cell.angle_gamma   90.00
#
_symmetry.space_group_name_H-M   'P 1'
#
loop_
_entity.id
_entity.type
_entity.pdbx_description
1 polymer ?
#
loop_
_entity_poly.entity_id
_entity_poly.type
_entity_poly.pdbx_seq_one_letter_code
_entity_poly.pdbx_strand_id
1 'polypeptide(L)'
;MKTGTKKILMILATLAVLCGIAFVVLLKSVTSSAVQLDEDVLNQSIVNSPNVKLGNQVKISADLFGGKFMYKQMKDVDGYIIPWSDVYASYTNSGDNWYQGNAMSETNGTTEFAENTNQKMMHFYKPDGSYPSVANELEGLTGNTNKVMEVAISFDKPYDLQEVVGFLPTNLNVAWFWLEAENTNELLDMAQVYGFEGLQKPIPGVIAKEVYAANYSNFIAGLDKLQNKISKMADMYANYSELSWNEVQVKGIIVTGQEKNLKTIANHKFIRASEIGATADIVPYIKPYK
;
A
#
# COMPACT_ATOMS: atom_id res chain seq x y z
N MET A 1 0.91 31.50 -60.85
CA MET A 1 0.07 30.64 -59.98
C MET A 1 -1.34 31.21 -59.96
N LYS A 2 -2.37 30.46 -60.40
CA LYS A 2 -3.76 30.91 -60.38
C LYS A 2 -4.14 31.29 -58.93
N THR A 3 -4.89 32.38 -58.75
CA THR A 3 -5.24 32.94 -57.42
C THR A 3 -5.84 31.90 -56.47
N GLY A 4 -6.53 30.88 -56.99
CA GLY A 4 -7.03 29.73 -56.22
C GLY A 4 -5.93 28.84 -55.61
N THR A 5 -4.85 28.56 -56.33
CA THR A 5 -3.75 27.71 -55.86
C THR A 5 -3.00 28.35 -54.68
N LYS A 6 -2.84 29.68 -54.68
CA LYS A 6 -2.24 30.43 -53.54
C LYS A 6 -3.08 30.34 -52.28
N LYS A 7 -4.41 30.43 -52.40
CA LYS A 7 -5.35 30.32 -51.27
C LYS A 7 -5.32 28.92 -50.65
N ILE A 8 -5.33 27.87 -51.49
CA ILE A 8 -5.24 26.48 -51.02
C ILE A 8 -3.93 26.24 -50.25
N LEU A 9 -2.80 26.71 -50.78
CA LEU A 9 -1.50 26.56 -50.12
C LEU A 9 -1.45 27.27 -48.76
N MET A 10 -2.03 28.47 -48.65
CA MET A 10 -2.14 29.19 -47.37
C MET A 10 -3.02 28.44 -46.36
N ILE A 11 -4.16 27.89 -46.78
CA ILE A 11 -5.03 27.10 -45.88
C ILE A 11 -4.29 25.88 -45.36
N LEU A 12 -3.58 25.15 -46.23
CA LEU A 12 -2.78 23.99 -45.84
C LEU A 12 -1.66 24.37 -44.88
N ALA A 13 -0.96 25.49 -45.11
CA ALA A 13 0.07 25.98 -44.22
C ALA A 13 -0.51 26.34 -42.83
N THR A 14 -1.63 27.04 -42.78
CA THR A 14 -2.32 27.36 -41.52
C THR A 14 -2.79 26.10 -40.80
N LEU A 15 -3.36 25.12 -41.51
CA LEU A 15 -3.78 23.86 -40.94
C LEU A 15 -2.59 23.09 -40.36
N ALA A 16 -1.46 23.05 -41.06
CA ALA A 16 -0.25 22.41 -40.57
C ALA A 16 0.27 23.06 -39.28
N VAL A 17 0.26 24.39 -39.20
CA VAL A 17 0.65 25.13 -37.97
C VAL A 17 -0.32 24.81 -36.83
N LEU A 18 -1.63 24.83 -37.08
CA LEU A 18 -2.64 24.50 -36.07
C LEU A 18 -2.52 23.05 -35.59
N CYS A 19 -2.28 22.11 -36.49
CA CYS A 19 -2.01 20.71 -36.15
C CYS A 19 -0.74 20.57 -35.31
N GLY A 20 0.32 21.33 -35.63
CA GLY A 20 1.55 21.35 -34.84
C GLY A 20 1.33 21.87 -33.42
N ILE A 21 0.58 22.98 -33.27
CA ILE A 21 0.22 23.53 -31.95
C ILE A 21 -0.64 22.53 -31.17
N ALA A 22 -1.67 21.98 -31.80
CA ALA A 22 -2.54 20.97 -31.18
C ALA A 22 -1.74 19.75 -30.72
N PHE A 23 -0.80 19.27 -31.53
CA PHE A 23 0.09 18.17 -31.19
C PHE A 23 0.95 18.47 -29.95
N VAL A 24 1.55 19.66 -29.87
CA VAL A 24 2.34 20.06 -28.69
C VAL A 24 1.47 20.16 -27.43
N VAL A 25 0.26 20.72 -27.55
CA VAL A 25 -0.70 20.82 -26.43
C VAL A 25 -1.11 19.42 -25.95
N LEU A 26 -1.45 18.52 -26.87
CA LEU A 26 -1.79 17.12 -26.55
C LEU A 26 -0.62 16.42 -25.85
N LEU A 27 0.61 16.55 -26.37
CA LEU A 27 1.81 15.98 -25.77
C LEU A 27 2.05 16.49 -24.34
N LYS A 28 1.88 17.79 -24.10
CA LYS A 28 2.05 18.37 -22.76
C LYS A 28 0.97 17.85 -21.81
N SER A 29 -0.28 17.79 -22.27
CA SER A 29 -1.41 17.33 -21.48
C SER A 29 -1.27 15.86 -21.09
N VAL A 30 -0.99 14.97 -22.06
CA VAL A 30 -0.82 13.53 -21.78
C VAL A 30 0.40 13.25 -20.88
N THR A 31 1.48 14.03 -21.01
CA THR A 31 2.65 13.94 -20.11
C THR A 31 2.28 14.38 -18.69
N SER A 32 1.50 15.45 -18.55
CA SER A 32 1.02 15.92 -17.25
C SER A 32 0.11 14.89 -16.58
N SER A 33 -0.79 14.26 -17.34
CA SER A 33 -1.65 13.18 -16.83
C SER A 33 -0.82 11.99 -16.35
N ALA A 34 0.26 11.63 -17.06
CA ALA A 34 1.16 10.55 -16.66
C ALA A 34 1.84 10.85 -15.31
N VAL A 35 2.35 12.08 -15.13
CA VAL A 35 2.99 12.52 -13.88
C VAL A 35 1.98 12.55 -12.73
N GLN A 36 0.78 13.08 -12.98
CA GLN A 36 -0.26 13.15 -11.96
C GLN A 36 -0.72 11.76 -11.52
N LEU A 37 -0.84 10.80 -12.44
CA LEU A 37 -1.13 9.41 -12.11
C LEU A 37 -0.04 8.81 -11.23
N ASP A 38 1.23 9.05 -11.55
CA ASP A 38 2.36 8.54 -10.76
C ASP A 38 2.33 9.09 -9.32
N GLU A 39 2.11 10.41 -9.17
CA GLU A 39 1.92 11.04 -7.87
C GLU A 39 0.72 10.45 -7.10
N ASP A 40 -0.40 10.19 -7.77
CA ASP A 40 -1.58 9.59 -7.15
C ASP A 40 -1.32 8.17 -6.66
N VAL A 41 -0.65 7.34 -7.47
CA VAL A 41 -0.28 5.97 -7.09
C VAL A 41 0.69 5.97 -5.91
N LEU A 42 1.69 6.86 -5.90
CA LEU A 42 2.62 7.00 -4.77
C LEU A 42 1.89 7.42 -3.49
N ASN A 43 1.06 8.47 -3.54
CA ASN A 43 0.31 8.92 -2.38
C ASN A 43 -0.69 7.87 -1.89
N GLN A 44 -1.32 7.13 -2.79
CA GLN A 44 -2.22 6.03 -2.43
C GLN A 44 -1.45 4.90 -1.73
N SER A 45 -0.23 4.59 -2.18
CA SER A 45 0.60 3.59 -1.52
C SER A 45 1.04 3.99 -0.10
N ILE A 46 1.22 5.29 0.16
CA ILE A 46 1.57 5.79 1.49
C ILE A 46 0.44 5.53 2.49
N VAL A 47 -0.82 5.61 2.06
CA VAL A 47 -2.00 5.54 2.94
C VAL A 47 -2.67 4.17 2.97
N ASN A 48 -2.43 3.33 1.96
CA ASN A 48 -3.16 2.08 1.70
C ASN A 48 -2.27 1.06 0.99
N SER A 49 -1.18 0.64 1.64
CA SER A 49 -0.35 -0.49 1.17
C SER A 49 0.25 -1.24 2.35
N PRO A 50 -0.56 -2.03 3.07
CA PRO A 50 -0.12 -2.70 4.29
C PRO A 50 1.06 -3.65 4.04
N ASN A 51 2.25 -3.24 4.52
CA ASN A 51 3.54 -3.87 4.25
C ASN A 51 3.85 -4.12 2.76
N VAL A 52 3.33 -3.30 1.85
CA VAL A 52 3.62 -3.38 0.41
C VAL A 52 4.37 -2.13 -0.01
N LYS A 53 5.50 -2.31 -0.70
CA LYS A 53 6.34 -1.23 -1.22
C LYS A 53 6.32 -1.24 -2.74
N LEU A 54 6.12 -0.08 -3.33
CA LEU A 54 6.30 0.10 -4.76
C LEU A 54 7.79 -0.01 -5.12
N GLY A 55 8.07 -0.84 -6.12
CA GLY A 55 9.37 -1.01 -6.73
C GLY A 55 9.44 -0.30 -8.08
N ASN A 56 10.02 -0.97 -9.06
CA ASN A 56 10.20 -0.40 -10.39
C ASN A 56 8.86 -0.17 -11.11
N GLN A 57 8.74 0.99 -11.74
CA GLN A 57 7.68 1.31 -12.70
C GLN A 57 8.12 0.88 -14.11
N VAL A 58 7.21 0.23 -14.83
CA VAL A 58 7.40 -0.22 -16.22
C VAL A 58 6.31 0.40 -17.09
N LYS A 59 6.72 1.12 -18.13
CA LYS A 59 5.81 1.65 -19.15
C LYS A 59 5.39 0.53 -20.11
N ILE A 60 4.12 0.15 -20.08
CA ILE A 60 3.56 -0.86 -20.99
C ILE A 60 3.21 -0.24 -22.33
N SER A 61 2.53 0.91 -22.30
CA SER A 61 2.12 1.64 -23.51
C SER A 61 2.03 3.14 -23.22
N ALA A 62 2.23 3.95 -24.26
CA ALA A 62 1.98 5.38 -24.24
C ALA A 62 1.77 5.91 -25.66
N ASP A 63 0.77 6.76 -25.85
CA ASP A 63 0.47 7.49 -27.07
C ASP A 63 -0.07 8.91 -26.76
N LEU A 64 -0.68 9.58 -27.74
CA LEU A 64 -1.22 10.94 -27.58
C LEU A 64 -2.52 11.00 -26.77
N PHE A 65 -3.15 9.85 -26.51
CA PHE A 65 -4.46 9.73 -25.86
C PHE A 65 -4.35 9.13 -24.47
N GLY A 66 -3.26 8.45 -24.15
CA GLY A 66 -3.00 7.94 -22.81
C GLY A 66 -1.84 6.95 -22.73
N GLY A 67 -1.79 6.21 -21.64
CA GLY A 67 -0.81 5.15 -21.45
C GLY A 67 -1.12 4.25 -20.27
N LYS A 68 -0.35 3.18 -20.15
CA LYS A 68 -0.46 2.20 -19.07
C LYS A 68 0.90 1.94 -18.44
N PHE A 69 0.93 1.95 -17.11
CA PHE A 69 2.06 1.58 -16.28
C PHE A 69 1.77 0.27 -15.54
N MET A 70 2.84 -0.47 -15.27
CA MET A 70 2.89 -1.57 -14.31
C MET A 70 3.86 -1.17 -13.21
N TYR A 71 3.46 -1.33 -11.96
CA TYR A 71 4.32 -1.12 -10.80
C TYR A 71 4.61 -2.46 -10.17
N LYS A 72 5.91 -2.79 -10.08
CA LYS A 72 6.36 -3.93 -9.29
C LYS A 72 6.10 -3.66 -7.82
N GLN A 73 5.71 -4.68 -7.08
CA GLN A 73 5.51 -4.59 -5.64
C GLN A 73 6.39 -5.59 -4.91
N MET A 74 6.77 -5.24 -3.68
CA MET A 74 7.56 -6.09 -2.80
C MET A 74 7.16 -5.88 -1.34
N LYS A 75 7.42 -6.90 -0.52
CA LYS A 75 7.32 -6.81 0.95
C LYS A 75 8.69 -6.96 1.57
N ASP A 76 8.92 -6.32 2.71
CA ASP A 76 10.07 -6.61 3.57
C ASP A 76 9.56 -7.48 4.72
N VAL A 77 10.10 -8.70 4.83
CA VAL A 77 9.77 -9.63 5.91
C VAL A 77 11.05 -9.90 6.69
N ASP A 78 11.31 -9.03 7.66
CA ASP A 78 12.46 -9.11 8.56
C ASP A 78 13.80 -9.18 7.81
N GLY A 79 13.95 -8.42 6.73
CA GLY A 79 15.15 -8.36 5.89
C GLY A 79 15.08 -9.21 4.62
N TYR A 80 14.01 -10.00 4.46
CA TYR A 80 13.75 -10.78 3.26
C TYR A 80 12.82 -10.01 2.34
N ILE A 81 13.34 -9.60 1.19
CA ILE A 81 12.56 -8.90 0.16
C ILE A 81 11.80 -9.93 -0.67
N ILE A 82 10.48 -9.96 -0.51
CA ILE A 82 9.58 -10.91 -1.16
C ILE A 82 8.85 -10.20 -2.30
N PRO A 83 8.98 -10.64 -3.57
CA PRO A 83 8.14 -10.15 -4.65
C PRO A 83 6.66 -10.36 -4.32
N TRP A 84 5.83 -9.37 -4.65
CA TRP A 84 4.38 -9.44 -4.48
C TRP A 84 3.66 -9.42 -5.84
N SER A 85 2.35 -9.21 -5.84
CA SER A 85 1.56 -9.04 -7.07
C SER A 85 1.84 -7.69 -7.73
N ASP A 86 1.82 -7.63 -9.07
CA ASP A 86 1.99 -6.37 -9.79
C ASP A 86 0.67 -5.58 -9.79
N VAL A 87 0.76 -4.25 -9.73
CA VAL A 87 -0.42 -3.37 -9.92
C VAL A 87 -0.29 -2.54 -11.18
N TYR A 88 -1.43 -2.25 -11.79
CA TYR A 88 -1.50 -1.54 -13.06
C TYR A 88 -2.21 -0.22 -12.91
N ALA A 89 -1.76 0.79 -13.64
CA ALA A 89 -2.44 2.08 -13.70
C ALA A 89 -2.47 2.57 -15.15
N SER A 90 -3.52 3.28 -15.53
CA SER A 90 -3.62 3.93 -16.82
C SER A 90 -4.12 5.36 -16.68
N TYR A 91 -3.66 6.21 -17.57
CA TYR A 91 -4.09 7.60 -17.66
C TYR A 91 -4.58 7.86 -19.07
N THR A 92 -5.50 8.81 -19.18
CA THR A 92 -5.94 9.34 -20.46
C THR A 92 -5.80 10.85 -20.50
N ASN A 93 -5.84 11.39 -21.71
CA ASN A 93 -5.83 12.84 -21.89
C ASN A 93 -7.17 13.50 -21.49
N SER A 94 -8.25 12.72 -21.32
CA SER A 94 -9.53 13.19 -20.78
C SER A 94 -9.56 13.26 -19.25
N GLY A 95 -8.55 12.69 -18.58
CA GLY A 95 -8.52 12.59 -17.11
C GLY A 95 -9.24 11.36 -16.57
N ASP A 96 -9.68 10.44 -17.44
CA ASP A 96 -10.26 9.14 -17.07
C ASP A 96 -9.15 8.18 -16.63
N ASN A 97 -8.52 8.52 -15.51
CA ASN A 97 -7.46 7.73 -14.93
C ASN A 97 -8.04 6.51 -14.22
N TRP A 98 -7.31 5.39 -14.31
CA TRP A 98 -7.67 4.16 -13.63
C TRP A 98 -6.44 3.61 -12.92
N TYR A 99 -6.65 3.12 -11.70
CA TYR A 99 -5.63 2.44 -10.92
C TYR A 99 -6.21 1.17 -10.35
N GLN A 100 -5.49 0.07 -10.54
CA GLN A 100 -5.78 -1.19 -9.90
C GLN A 100 -5.31 -1.10 -8.44
N GLY A 101 -6.21 -0.66 -7.57
CA GLY A 101 -5.93 -0.49 -6.14
C GLY A 101 -5.53 -1.77 -5.42
N ASN A 102 -5.90 -2.94 -5.97
CA ASN A 102 -5.77 -4.22 -5.30
C ASN A 102 -4.75 -5.11 -6.03
N ALA A 103 -3.97 -5.84 -5.23
CA ALA A 103 -3.17 -6.95 -5.72
C ALA A 103 -4.10 -7.98 -6.36
N MET A 104 -3.73 -8.50 -7.54
CA MET A 104 -4.44 -9.66 -8.09
C MET A 104 -4.20 -10.87 -7.20
N SER A 105 -5.22 -11.72 -7.10
CA SER A 105 -5.19 -12.89 -6.25
C SER A 105 -5.80 -14.12 -6.89
N GLU A 106 -5.36 -15.27 -6.40
CA GLU A 106 -5.95 -16.58 -6.67
C GLU A 106 -6.40 -17.20 -5.35
N THR A 107 -7.54 -17.90 -5.36
CA THR A 107 -8.08 -18.55 -4.16
C THR A 107 -7.92 -20.07 -4.23
N ASN A 108 -7.54 -20.66 -3.09
CA ASN A 108 -7.59 -22.10 -2.88
C ASN A 108 -8.37 -22.37 -1.59
N GLY A 109 -9.63 -22.80 -1.74
CA GLY A 109 -10.56 -22.90 -0.63
C GLY A 109 -10.86 -21.52 -0.05
N THR A 110 -10.58 -21.33 1.23
CA THR A 110 -10.75 -20.04 1.94
C THR A 110 -9.47 -19.21 2.00
N THR A 111 -8.37 -19.70 1.43
CA THR A 111 -7.08 -18.99 1.45
C THR A 111 -6.86 -18.26 0.14
N GLU A 112 -6.47 -17.00 0.26
CA GLU A 112 -6.14 -16.13 -0.86
C GLU A 112 -4.62 -16.01 -1.02
N PHE A 113 -4.15 -16.00 -2.26
CA PHE A 113 -2.74 -15.92 -2.61
C PHE A 113 -2.51 -14.78 -3.59
N ALA A 114 -1.42 -14.03 -3.40
CA ALA A 114 -0.97 -13.06 -4.37
C ALA A 114 -0.64 -13.73 -5.70
N GLU A 115 -1.31 -13.28 -6.77
CA GLU A 115 -1.09 -13.79 -8.12
C GLU A 115 0.39 -13.67 -8.50
N ASN A 116 0.88 -14.62 -9.31
CA ASN A 116 2.27 -14.73 -9.78
C ASN A 116 3.34 -15.06 -8.72
N THR A 117 3.06 -14.88 -7.42
CA THR A 117 4.05 -15.12 -6.35
C THR A 117 3.64 -16.21 -5.37
N ASN A 118 2.37 -16.60 -5.37
CA ASN A 118 1.78 -17.63 -4.52
C ASN A 118 2.06 -17.39 -3.03
N GLN A 119 2.27 -16.14 -2.63
CA GLN A 119 2.39 -15.75 -1.23
C GLN A 119 1.00 -15.63 -0.65
N LYS A 120 0.79 -16.22 0.53
CA LYS A 120 -0.50 -16.14 1.22
C LYS A 120 -0.82 -14.68 1.55
N MET A 121 -2.04 -14.24 1.22
CA MET A 121 -2.58 -12.97 1.69
C MET A 121 -3.13 -13.14 3.11
N MET A 122 -2.87 -12.15 3.95
CA MET A 122 -3.38 -12.07 5.32
C MET A 122 -4.45 -10.98 5.37
N HIS A 123 -5.38 -11.08 6.32
CA HIS A 123 -6.47 -10.13 6.47
C HIS A 123 -6.53 -9.57 7.89
N PHE A 124 -7.16 -8.41 7.98
CA PHE A 124 -7.56 -7.83 9.26
C PHE A 124 -9.03 -8.14 9.57
N TYR A 125 -9.30 -8.27 10.87
CA TYR A 125 -10.62 -8.47 11.44
C TYR A 125 -11.00 -7.23 12.25
N LYS A 126 -12.13 -6.58 11.91
CA LYS A 126 -12.58 -5.41 12.67
C LYS A 126 -12.84 -5.78 14.13
N PRO A 127 -12.43 -4.95 15.11
CA PRO A 127 -12.68 -5.21 16.53
C PRO A 127 -14.17 -5.46 16.85
N ASP A 128 -15.06 -4.73 16.19
CA ASP A 128 -16.53 -4.82 16.30
C ASP A 128 -17.19 -5.72 15.24
N GLY A 129 -16.40 -6.33 14.35
CA GLY A 129 -16.89 -7.19 13.27
C GLY A 129 -17.34 -8.57 13.77
N SER A 130 -18.43 -9.10 13.20
CA SER A 130 -18.92 -10.45 13.48
C SER A 130 -18.55 -11.38 12.32
N TYR A 131 -17.82 -12.45 12.62
CA TYR A 131 -17.32 -13.39 11.63
C TYR A 131 -17.68 -14.83 12.04
N PRO A 132 -17.99 -15.74 11.08
CA PRO A 132 -18.25 -17.14 11.40
C PRO A 132 -17.08 -17.83 12.11
N SER A 133 -15.86 -17.39 11.81
CA SER A 133 -14.61 -17.84 12.43
C SER A 133 -13.60 -16.70 12.42
N VAL A 134 -12.78 -16.63 13.47
CA VAL A 134 -11.71 -15.64 13.62
C VAL A 134 -10.38 -16.39 13.60
N ALA A 135 -9.46 -15.99 12.72
CA ALA A 135 -8.17 -16.66 12.59
C ALA A 135 -7.28 -16.46 13.83
N ASN A 136 -6.57 -17.50 14.26
CA ASN A 136 -5.54 -17.41 15.30
C ASN A 136 -4.31 -18.25 14.95
N GLU A 137 -3.66 -17.90 13.85
CA GLU A 137 -2.55 -18.69 13.32
C GLU A 137 -1.27 -18.62 14.18
N LEU A 138 -1.12 -17.59 15.02
CA LEU A 138 -0.02 -17.49 15.98
C LEU A 138 0.00 -18.66 16.99
N GLU A 139 -1.17 -19.18 17.39
CA GLU A 139 -1.29 -20.31 18.32
C GLU A 139 -0.71 -21.60 17.73
N GLY A 140 -0.76 -21.74 16.41
CA GLY A 140 -0.20 -22.87 15.67
C GLY A 140 1.32 -22.86 15.52
N LEU A 141 2.00 -21.76 15.87
CA LEU A 141 3.44 -21.65 15.70
C LEU A 141 4.18 -22.61 16.63
N THR A 142 5.12 -23.36 16.06
CA THR A 142 5.98 -24.27 16.81
C THR A 142 7.18 -23.54 17.40
N GLY A 143 7.63 -22.47 16.75
CA GLY A 143 8.84 -21.72 17.07
C GLY A 143 10.14 -22.42 16.64
N ASN A 144 10.03 -23.54 15.92
CA ASN A 144 11.15 -24.40 15.55
C ASN A 144 11.43 -24.40 14.04
N THR A 145 10.68 -23.62 13.26
CA THR A 145 10.93 -23.46 11.82
C THR A 145 12.02 -22.42 11.59
N ASN A 146 12.79 -22.63 10.52
CA ASN A 146 13.81 -21.71 10.06
C ASN A 146 13.22 -20.71 9.06
N LYS A 147 12.18 -19.98 9.47
CA LYS A 147 11.43 -19.05 8.62
C LYS A 147 11.30 -17.67 9.26
N VAL A 148 11.26 -16.65 8.41
CA VAL A 148 10.70 -15.34 8.72
C VAL A 148 9.28 -15.25 8.16
N MET A 149 8.43 -14.48 8.80
CA MET A 149 7.05 -14.29 8.37
C MET A 149 6.51 -12.91 8.76
N GLU A 150 5.53 -12.44 7.99
CA GLU A 150 4.66 -11.35 8.41
C GLU A 150 3.36 -11.90 9.01
N VAL A 151 2.81 -11.18 9.98
CA VAL A 151 1.55 -11.52 10.63
C VAL A 151 0.71 -10.27 10.78
N ALA A 152 -0.51 -10.31 10.25
CA ALA A 152 -1.55 -9.33 10.56
C ALA A 152 -2.16 -9.68 11.91
N ILE A 153 -2.11 -8.73 12.84
CA ILE A 153 -2.66 -8.85 14.18
C ILE A 153 -3.80 -7.85 14.32
N SER A 154 -5.02 -8.38 14.44
CA SER A 154 -6.20 -7.57 14.71
C SER A 154 -6.41 -7.46 16.21
N PHE A 155 -6.70 -6.26 16.70
CA PHE A 155 -6.89 -6.04 18.13
C PHE A 155 -8.33 -6.35 18.58
N ASP A 156 -8.51 -6.68 19.85
CA ASP A 156 -9.82 -6.90 20.51
C ASP A 156 -10.63 -5.60 20.65
N LYS A 157 -9.95 -4.46 20.71
CA LYS A 157 -10.50 -3.11 20.64
C LYS A 157 -9.46 -2.17 20.01
N PRO A 158 -9.85 -0.96 19.60
CA PRO A 158 -8.87 0.07 19.27
C PRO A 158 -8.02 0.43 20.50
N TYR A 159 -6.73 0.64 20.28
CA TYR A 159 -5.77 1.07 21.31
C TYR A 159 -5.06 2.34 20.86
N ASP A 160 -4.69 3.22 21.80
CA ASP A 160 -3.88 4.37 21.46
C ASP A 160 -2.50 3.89 20.99
N LEU A 161 -1.95 4.52 19.95
CA LEU A 161 -0.67 4.07 19.38
C LEU A 161 0.45 4.03 20.43
N GLN A 162 0.43 4.93 21.42
CA GLN A 162 1.40 4.91 22.52
C GLN A 162 1.29 3.63 23.38
N GLU A 163 0.09 3.12 23.63
CA GLU A 163 -0.12 1.87 24.35
C GLU A 163 0.42 0.69 23.55
N VAL A 164 0.12 0.67 22.24
CA VAL A 164 0.61 -0.37 21.30
C VAL A 164 2.13 -0.46 21.33
N VAL A 165 2.81 0.67 21.21
CA VAL A 165 4.28 0.73 21.31
C VAL A 165 4.79 0.25 22.67
N GLY A 166 4.02 0.43 23.74
CA GLY A 166 4.38 0.00 25.09
C GLY A 166 4.33 -1.51 25.32
N PHE A 167 3.44 -2.25 24.64
CA PHE A 167 3.30 -3.70 24.83
C PHE A 167 3.93 -4.56 23.72
N LEU A 168 4.39 -3.95 22.62
CA LEU A 168 5.07 -4.70 21.57
C LEU A 168 6.47 -5.14 21.98
N PRO A 169 6.83 -6.42 21.77
CA PRO A 169 8.13 -6.90 22.17
C PRO A 169 9.21 -6.38 21.22
N THR A 170 10.39 -6.10 21.76
CA THR A 170 11.49 -5.46 21.02
C THR A 170 12.20 -6.37 20.01
N ASN A 171 11.84 -7.66 20.01
CA ASN A 171 12.32 -8.70 19.10
C ASN A 171 11.38 -8.90 17.88
N LEU A 172 10.48 -7.95 17.61
CA LEU A 172 9.68 -7.91 16.40
C LEU A 172 9.84 -6.54 15.73
N ASN A 173 9.65 -6.50 14.41
CA ASN A 173 9.50 -5.24 13.68
C ASN A 173 8.02 -4.97 13.47
N VAL A 174 7.65 -3.69 13.39
CA VAL A 174 6.29 -3.29 13.01
C VAL A 174 6.34 -2.81 11.57
N ALA A 175 5.63 -3.48 10.67
CA ALA A 175 5.56 -3.10 9.28
C ALA A 175 4.42 -2.13 8.98
N TRP A 176 3.31 -2.21 9.72
CA TRP A 176 2.14 -1.37 9.46
C TRP A 176 1.31 -1.15 10.70
N PHE A 177 0.75 0.05 10.84
CA PHE A 177 -0.31 0.38 11.79
C PHE A 177 -1.62 0.57 11.05
N TRP A 178 -2.64 -0.20 11.37
CA TRP A 178 -3.97 -0.09 10.78
C TRP A 178 -4.84 0.88 11.59
N LEU A 179 -5.35 1.93 10.93
CA LEU A 179 -6.19 2.96 11.55
C LEU A 179 -7.65 2.84 11.13
N GLU A 180 -7.90 2.70 9.82
CA GLU A 180 -9.25 2.72 9.27
C GLU A 180 -9.42 1.69 8.16
N ALA A 181 -10.64 1.28 7.89
CA ALA A 181 -10.96 0.45 6.74
C ALA A 181 -12.21 0.94 6.01
N GLU A 182 -12.50 0.35 4.85
CA GLU A 182 -13.81 0.52 4.23
C GLU A 182 -14.93 -0.04 5.10
N ASN A 183 -16.11 0.57 5.02
CA ASN A 183 -17.26 0.15 5.80
C ASN A 183 -17.95 -1.05 5.14
N THR A 184 -17.36 -2.23 5.31
CA THR A 184 -17.90 -3.52 4.84
C THR A 184 -18.22 -4.45 6.02
N ASN A 185 -19.21 -5.33 5.83
CA ASN A 185 -19.53 -6.40 6.77
C ASN A 185 -18.73 -7.68 6.48
N GLU A 186 -17.92 -7.68 5.42
CA GLU A 186 -17.11 -8.82 4.98
C GLU A 186 -15.71 -8.79 5.60
N LEU A 187 -14.92 -9.82 5.31
CA LEU A 187 -13.49 -9.82 5.61
C LEU A 187 -12.81 -8.69 4.83
N LEU A 188 -11.90 -7.97 5.47
CA LEU A 188 -11.26 -6.82 4.86
C LEU A 188 -10.23 -7.26 3.82
N ASP A 189 -10.43 -6.87 2.56
CA ASP A 189 -9.36 -6.85 1.58
C ASP A 189 -8.27 -5.87 2.08
N MET A 190 -7.00 -6.24 1.97
CA MET A 190 -5.89 -5.39 2.42
C MET A 190 -5.82 -4.06 1.66
N ALA A 191 -6.39 -3.98 0.46
CA ALA A 191 -6.56 -2.72 -0.27
C ALA A 191 -7.71 -1.85 0.26
N GLN A 192 -8.45 -2.32 1.25
CA GLN A 192 -9.46 -1.55 1.99
C GLN A 192 -8.95 -1.14 3.37
N VAL A 193 -7.66 -1.34 3.67
CA VAL A 193 -7.05 -1.14 4.99
C VAL A 193 -6.10 0.06 4.92
N TYR A 194 -6.47 1.11 5.63
CA TYR A 194 -5.75 2.37 5.66
C TYR A 194 -4.95 2.56 6.93
N GLY A 195 -3.78 3.14 6.78
CA GLY A 195 -2.82 3.23 7.86
C GLY A 195 -1.48 3.74 7.38
N PHE A 196 -0.44 3.45 8.14
CA PHE A 196 0.90 3.94 7.82
C PHE A 196 2.00 2.96 8.23
N GLU A 197 3.17 3.11 7.59
CA GLU A 197 4.30 2.23 7.81
C GLU A 197 4.87 2.38 9.23
N GLY A 198 5.25 1.25 9.84
CA GLY A 198 6.01 1.24 11.08
C GLY A 198 7.52 1.40 10.86
N LEU A 199 8.32 0.63 11.60
CA LEU A 199 9.76 0.56 11.47
C LEU A 199 10.16 -0.89 11.24
N GLN A 200 10.39 -1.23 9.97
CA GLN A 200 10.74 -2.59 9.56
C GLN A 200 12.20 -2.93 9.77
N LYS A 201 13.07 -1.95 9.59
CA LYS A 201 14.52 -2.11 9.71
C LYS A 201 15.03 -1.27 10.87
N PRO A 202 15.57 -1.87 11.94
CA PRO A 202 16.20 -1.12 13.01
C PRO A 202 17.34 -0.23 12.49
N ILE A 203 17.32 1.05 12.87
CA ILE A 203 18.36 2.02 12.51
C ILE A 203 19.15 2.36 13.78
N PRO A 204 20.48 2.10 13.82
CA PRO A 204 21.30 2.44 14.97
C PRO A 204 21.18 3.92 15.35
N GLY A 205 20.90 4.20 16.62
CA GLY A 205 20.79 5.56 17.14
C GLY A 205 19.46 6.28 16.88
N VAL A 206 18.49 5.64 16.21
CA VAL A 206 17.17 6.22 15.95
C VAL A 206 16.13 5.61 16.89
N ILE A 207 15.28 6.44 17.47
CA ILE A 207 14.21 5.99 18.37
C ILE A 207 12.96 5.68 17.52
N ALA A 208 12.42 4.47 17.64
CA ALA A 208 11.28 4.01 16.82
C ALA A 208 10.08 4.96 16.84
N LYS A 209 9.76 5.55 17.99
CA LYS A 209 8.66 6.53 18.13
C LYS A 209 8.80 7.76 17.24
N GLU A 210 10.03 8.21 16.96
CA GLU A 210 10.29 9.36 16.10
C GLU A 210 10.01 9.00 14.64
N VAL A 211 10.31 7.75 14.25
CA VAL A 211 9.96 7.22 12.92
C VAL A 211 8.44 7.10 12.78
N TYR A 212 7.74 6.62 13.82
CA TYR A 212 6.29 6.51 13.79
C TYR A 212 5.61 7.88 13.65
N ALA A 213 6.11 8.90 14.36
CA ALA A 213 5.63 10.26 14.21
C ALA A 213 5.84 10.80 12.77
N ALA A 214 7.03 10.59 12.20
CA ALA A 214 7.34 11.01 10.82
C ALA A 214 6.47 10.29 9.78
N ASN A 215 6.29 8.97 9.93
CA ASN A 215 5.46 8.18 9.02
C ASN A 215 3.98 8.55 9.13
N TYR A 216 3.50 8.89 10.33
CA TYR A 216 2.16 9.45 10.51
C TYR A 216 2.00 10.81 9.81
N SER A 217 2.99 11.70 9.89
CA SER A 217 2.96 12.95 9.12
C SER A 217 2.92 12.71 7.61
N ASN A 218 3.67 11.72 7.10
CA ASN A 218 3.63 11.33 5.70
C ASN A 218 2.25 10.79 5.29
N PHE A 219 1.61 10.01 6.16
CA PHE A 219 0.24 9.54 5.97
C PHE A 219 -0.75 10.70 5.84
N ILE A 220 -0.70 11.69 6.75
CA ILE A 220 -1.54 12.90 6.65
C ILE A 220 -1.28 13.66 5.35
N ALA A 221 -0.02 13.79 4.94
CA ALA A 221 0.33 14.42 3.66
C ALA A 221 -0.23 13.65 2.45
N GLY A 222 -0.18 12.31 2.48
CA GLY A 222 -0.80 11.46 1.46
C GLY A 222 -2.32 11.66 1.37
N LEU A 223 -3.00 11.73 2.53
CA LEU A 223 -4.42 12.03 2.59
C LEU A 223 -4.73 13.43 2.01
N ASP A 224 -3.96 14.45 2.36
CA ASP A 224 -4.11 15.83 1.82
C ASP A 224 -3.99 15.87 0.28
N LYS A 225 -3.07 15.09 -0.29
CA LYS A 225 -2.91 15.01 -1.74
C LYS A 225 -4.10 14.36 -2.44
N LEU A 226 -4.78 13.43 -1.77
CA LEU A 226 -5.85 12.64 -2.34
C LEU A 226 -7.27 13.11 -1.97
N GLN A 227 -7.43 13.97 -0.96
CA GLN A 227 -8.75 14.35 -0.43
C GLN A 227 -9.69 14.94 -1.49
N ASN A 228 -9.16 15.70 -2.45
CA ASN A 228 -9.97 16.31 -3.52
C ASN A 228 -10.34 15.32 -4.65
N LYS A 229 -9.83 14.10 -4.59
CA LYS A 229 -10.00 13.06 -5.62
C LYS A 229 -10.80 11.86 -5.11
N ILE A 230 -10.64 11.52 -3.84
CA ILE A 230 -11.23 10.32 -3.22
C ILE A 230 -11.93 10.72 -1.92
N SER A 231 -13.26 10.60 -1.89
CA SER A 231 -14.10 11.02 -0.74
C SER A 231 -13.63 10.40 0.59
N LYS A 232 -13.27 9.11 0.58
CA LYS A 232 -12.74 8.42 1.76
C LYS A 232 -11.48 9.10 2.31
N MET A 233 -10.60 9.60 1.44
CA MET A 233 -9.37 10.29 1.84
C MET A 233 -9.69 11.66 2.45
N ALA A 234 -10.74 12.34 1.99
CA ALA A 234 -11.22 13.58 2.60
C ALA A 234 -11.77 13.35 4.02
N ASP A 235 -12.61 12.32 4.18
CA ASP A 235 -13.16 11.96 5.50
C ASP A 235 -12.04 11.60 6.48
N MET A 236 -11.06 10.82 6.02
CA MET A 236 -9.89 10.46 6.81
C MET A 236 -9.02 11.67 7.14
N TYR A 237 -8.75 12.54 6.16
CA TYR A 237 -7.97 13.75 6.40
C TYR A 237 -8.61 14.59 7.51
N ALA A 238 -9.92 14.83 7.43
CA ALA A 238 -10.66 15.59 8.44
C ALA A 238 -10.63 14.95 9.84
N ASN A 239 -10.60 13.61 9.93
CA ASN A 239 -10.61 12.90 11.20
C ASN A 239 -9.21 12.79 11.85
N TYR A 240 -8.14 12.76 11.05
CA TYR A 240 -6.79 12.45 11.52
C TYR A 240 -5.81 13.63 11.48
N SER A 241 -6.03 14.67 10.66
CA SER A 241 -5.05 15.76 10.47
C SER A 241 -4.73 16.55 11.74
N GLU A 242 -5.70 16.68 12.64
CA GLU A 242 -5.57 17.42 13.90
C GLU A 242 -5.11 16.56 15.09
N LEU A 243 -5.05 15.24 14.92
CA LEU A 243 -4.62 14.32 15.97
C LEU A 243 -3.10 14.22 16.02
N SER A 244 -2.54 14.16 17.23
CA SER A 244 -1.13 13.80 17.40
C SER A 244 -0.94 12.32 17.11
N TRP A 245 0.23 11.94 16.58
CA TRP A 245 0.53 10.54 16.25
C TRP A 245 0.31 9.59 17.44
N ASN A 246 0.53 10.02 18.68
CA ASN A 246 0.37 9.19 19.87
C ASN A 246 -1.07 9.09 20.39
N GLU A 247 -2.01 9.87 19.84
CA GLU A 247 -3.43 9.90 20.20
C GLU A 247 -4.29 9.10 19.22
N VAL A 248 -3.72 8.65 18.10
CA VAL A 248 -4.48 7.89 17.11
C VAL A 248 -4.78 6.48 17.61
N GLN A 249 -6.01 6.07 17.39
CA GLN A 249 -6.45 4.73 17.72
C GLN A 249 -6.12 3.75 16.59
N VAL A 250 -5.36 2.73 16.94
CA VAL A 250 -4.92 1.66 16.06
C VAL A 250 -5.82 0.45 16.28
N LYS A 251 -6.32 -0.14 15.19
CA LYS A 251 -7.23 -1.32 15.19
C LYS A 251 -6.46 -2.64 15.00
N GLY A 252 -5.22 -2.56 14.53
CA GLY A 252 -4.32 -3.70 14.38
C GLY A 252 -2.97 -3.30 13.81
N ILE A 253 -2.08 -4.26 13.67
CA ILE A 253 -0.72 -4.05 13.16
C ILE A 253 -0.30 -5.20 12.26
N ILE A 254 0.68 -4.94 11.38
CA ILE A 254 1.48 -5.99 10.77
C ILE A 254 2.82 -6.03 11.49
N VAL A 255 3.21 -7.20 11.96
CA VAL A 255 4.55 -7.44 12.52
C VAL A 255 5.34 -8.39 11.64
N THR A 256 6.66 -8.24 11.63
CA THR A 256 7.57 -9.16 10.94
C THR A 256 8.68 -9.63 11.87
N GLY A 257 9.10 -10.88 11.68
CA GLY A 257 10.18 -11.48 12.47
C GLY A 257 10.37 -12.96 12.18
N GLN A 258 11.39 -13.54 12.79
CA GLN A 258 11.53 -15.00 12.89
C GLN A 258 10.34 -15.63 13.62
N GLU A 259 9.92 -16.84 13.24
CA GLU A 259 8.81 -17.57 13.88
C GLU A 259 8.95 -17.63 15.41
N LYS A 260 10.17 -17.93 15.90
CA LYS A 260 10.48 -18.03 17.33
C LYS A 260 10.16 -16.74 18.10
N ASN A 261 10.29 -15.58 17.45
CA ASN A 261 9.99 -14.28 18.05
C ASN A 261 8.48 -14.01 18.01
N LEU A 262 7.80 -14.36 16.91
CA LEU A 262 6.35 -14.19 16.79
C LEU A 262 5.58 -15.09 17.75
N LYS A 263 6.09 -16.28 18.04
CA LYS A 263 5.50 -17.18 19.04
C LYS A 263 5.40 -16.54 20.43
N THR A 264 6.27 -15.58 20.78
CA THR A 264 6.25 -14.96 22.10
C THR A 264 5.00 -14.12 22.34
N ILE A 265 4.26 -13.73 21.30
CA ILE A 265 3.05 -12.91 21.41
C ILE A 265 1.74 -13.68 21.23
N ALA A 266 1.78 -14.98 20.92
CA ALA A 266 0.61 -15.76 20.51
C ALA A 266 -0.58 -15.77 21.49
N ASN A 267 -0.33 -15.59 22.78
CA ASN A 267 -1.36 -15.69 23.84
C ASN A 267 -1.70 -14.35 24.50
N HIS A 268 -1.35 -13.22 23.88
CA HIS A 268 -1.66 -11.92 24.45
C HIS A 268 -3.14 -11.57 24.28
N LYS A 269 -3.75 -11.06 25.35
CA LYS A 269 -5.19 -10.75 25.40
C LYS A 269 -5.65 -9.65 24.45
N PHE A 270 -4.74 -8.78 24.00
CA PHE A 270 -5.07 -7.72 23.04
C PHE A 270 -5.31 -8.27 21.61
N ILE A 271 -4.96 -9.53 21.35
CA ILE A 271 -5.10 -10.16 20.03
C ILE A 271 -6.51 -10.73 19.89
N ARG A 272 -7.28 -10.17 18.96
CA ARG A 272 -8.56 -10.74 18.50
C ARG A 272 -8.35 -11.81 17.46
N ALA A 273 -7.50 -11.50 16.48
CA ALA A 273 -7.22 -12.36 15.35
C ALA A 273 -5.76 -12.25 14.95
N SER A 274 -5.21 -13.34 14.44
CA SER A 274 -3.90 -13.35 13.82
C SER A 274 -3.88 -14.20 12.56
N GLU A 275 -3.33 -13.65 11.48
CA GLU A 275 -3.17 -14.35 10.20
C GLU A 275 -1.76 -14.14 9.64
N ILE A 276 -1.10 -15.24 9.30
CA ILE A 276 0.22 -15.29 8.69
C ILE A 276 0.08 -15.00 7.19
N GLY A 277 0.87 -14.06 6.69
CA GLY A 277 0.95 -13.69 5.28
C GLY A 277 2.18 -14.26 4.59
N ALA A 278 2.94 -13.40 3.92
CA ALA A 278 4.18 -13.77 3.24
C ALA A 278 5.21 -14.41 4.20
N THR A 279 5.90 -15.43 3.70
CA THR A 279 6.94 -16.14 4.47
C THR A 279 8.16 -16.42 3.60
N ALA A 280 9.33 -16.53 4.23
CA ALA A 280 10.56 -16.94 3.55
C ALA A 280 11.39 -17.87 4.43
N ASP A 281 12.05 -18.84 3.78
CA ASP A 281 13.08 -19.66 4.44
C ASP A 281 14.33 -18.83 4.70
N ILE A 282 14.88 -18.98 5.90
CA ILE A 282 16.10 -18.29 6.28
C ILE A 282 17.29 -18.91 5.54
N VAL A 283 18.06 -18.08 4.86
CA VAL A 283 19.23 -18.47 4.05
C VAL A 283 20.54 -17.94 4.65
N PRO A 284 21.70 -18.56 4.36
CA PRO A 284 22.97 -18.22 5.03
C PRO A 284 23.49 -16.80 4.77
N TYR A 285 23.03 -16.14 3.69
CA TYR A 285 23.55 -14.85 3.23
C TYR A 285 22.63 -13.66 3.51
N ILE A 286 21.46 -13.88 4.12
CA ILE A 286 20.57 -12.83 4.59
C ILE A 286 20.43 -12.95 6.10
N LYS A 287 20.78 -11.89 6.82
CA LYS A 287 20.61 -11.83 8.26
C LYS A 287 19.25 -11.20 8.57
N PRO A 288 18.33 -11.93 9.26
CA PRO A 288 17.09 -11.31 9.71
C PRO A 288 17.36 -10.12 10.63
N TYR A 289 16.49 -9.10 10.61
CA TYR A 289 16.68 -7.95 11.48
C TYR A 289 16.43 -8.30 12.95
N LYS A 290 15.50 -9.23 13.24
CA LYS A 290 15.05 -9.59 14.59
C LYS A 290 15.00 -11.10 14.84
#